data_AF-A0A248LBC5-F1
#
_entry.id   AF-A0A248LBC5-F1
#
_cell.length_a   1.000
_cell.length_b   1.000
_cell.length_c   1.000
_cell.angle_alpha   90.00
_cell.angle_beta   90.00
_cell.angle_gamma   90.00
#
_symmetry.space_group_name_H-M   'P 1'
#
loop_
_entity.id
_entity.type
_entity.pdbx_description
1 polymer ?
#
loop_
_entity_poly.entity_id
_entity_poly.type
_entity_poly.pdbx_seq_one_letter_code
_entity_poly.pdbx_strand_id
1 'polypeptide(L)'
;MKANRKENRQVNFRVSESEFEKLSEIAESFQMSVPAYVKKQAQGSRMRPPKIDREGAFEIARQLRAIGNNVNQMTKHANEGKSVPKEELENIQKELNQIWQQFNSAIQK
;
A
#
# COMPACT_ATOMS: atom_id res chain seq x y z
N MET A 1 1.50 -29.42 -26.09
CA MET A 1 0.47 -28.92 -25.14
C MET A 1 0.36 -27.40 -25.33
N LYS A 2 -0.83 -26.86 -25.62
CA LYS A 2 -1.01 -25.39 -25.65
C LYS A 2 -0.96 -24.87 -24.21
N ALA A 3 -0.10 -23.89 -23.94
CA ALA A 3 -0.06 -23.23 -22.65
C ALA A 3 -1.45 -22.62 -22.35
N ASN A 4 -2.03 -22.96 -21.19
CA ASN A 4 -3.30 -22.43 -20.74
C ASN A 4 -3.10 -20.97 -20.33
N ARG A 5 -3.29 -20.03 -21.26
CA ARG A 5 -3.13 -18.60 -21.04
C ARG A 5 -4.49 -17.93 -21.01
N LYS A 6 -4.67 -17.01 -20.06
CA LYS A 6 -5.90 -16.19 -19.92
C LYS A 6 -6.17 -15.34 -21.16
N GLU A 7 -5.12 -14.92 -21.86
CA GLU A 7 -5.18 -14.13 -23.09
C GLU A 7 -4.49 -14.87 -24.23
N ASN A 8 -5.12 -14.89 -25.39
CA ASN A 8 -4.75 -15.73 -26.53
C ASN A 8 -3.88 -15.02 -27.59
N ARG A 9 -3.71 -13.69 -27.50
CA ARG A 9 -2.92 -12.89 -28.44
C ARG A 9 -1.80 -12.15 -27.71
N GLN A 10 -0.60 -12.18 -28.28
CA GLN A 10 0.58 -11.47 -27.81
C GLN A 10 1.03 -10.47 -28.88
N VAL A 11 1.37 -9.26 -28.46
CA VAL A 11 1.95 -8.23 -29.32
C VAL A 11 3.38 -8.02 -28.89
N ASN A 12 4.33 -8.28 -29.78
CA ASN A 12 5.75 -8.04 -29.54
C ASN A 12 6.15 -6.74 -30.25
N PHE A 13 6.73 -5.80 -29.52
CA PHE A 13 7.34 -4.60 -30.09
C PHE A 13 8.81 -4.54 -29.65
N ARG A 14 9.66 -4.02 -30.53
CA ARG A 14 11.08 -3.84 -30.26
C ARG A 14 11.29 -2.48 -29.62
N VAL A 15 12.19 -2.44 -28.65
CA VAL A 15 12.62 -1.23 -27.96
C VAL A 15 14.14 -1.20 -27.94
N SER A 16 14.72 0.00 -27.94
CA SER A 16 16.11 0.20 -27.57
C SER A 16 16.32 -0.02 -26.07
N GLU A 17 17.58 -0.10 -25.65
CA GLU A 17 17.94 -0.19 -24.24
C GLU A 17 17.44 1.03 -23.45
N SER A 18 17.64 2.23 -23.99
CA SER A 18 17.20 3.49 -23.36
C SER A 18 15.68 3.65 -23.29
N GLU A 19 14.93 3.05 -24.22
CA GLU A 19 13.47 2.99 -24.15
C GLU A 19 13.02 1.99 -23.08
N PHE A 20 13.70 0.85 -22.97
CA PHE A 20 13.39 -0.15 -21.97
C PHE A 20 13.67 0.33 -20.54
N GLU A 21 14.78 1.04 -20.32
CA GLU A 21 15.10 1.65 -19.03
C GLU A 21 13.99 2.61 -18.58
N LYS A 22 13.58 3.54 -19.45
CA LYS A 22 12.47 4.47 -19.15
C LYS A 22 11.16 3.74 -18.84
N LEU A 23 10.84 2.70 -19.61
CA LEU A 23 9.65 1.89 -19.34
C LEU A 23 9.73 1.17 -17.99
N SER A 24 10.92 0.72 -17.60
CA SER A 24 11.18 0.04 -16.33
C SER A 24 11.03 0.99 -15.16
N GLU A 25 11.66 2.16 -15.19
CA GLU A 25 11.53 3.20 -14.17
C GLU A 25 10.07 3.62 -13.96
N ILE A 26 9.34 3.83 -15.06
CA ILE A 26 7.93 4.21 -14.96
C ILE A 26 7.13 3.04 -14.39
N ALA A 27 7.30 1.82 -14.88
CA ALA A 27 6.56 0.67 -14.39
C ALA A 27 6.82 0.40 -12.89
N GLU A 28 8.05 0.60 -12.42
CA GLU A 28 8.43 0.56 -11.01
C GLU A 28 7.69 1.61 -10.18
N SER A 29 7.59 2.86 -10.66
CA SER A 29 6.82 3.91 -9.98
C SER A 29 5.34 3.54 -9.82
N PHE A 30 4.81 2.70 -10.72
CA PHE A 30 3.45 2.16 -10.68
C PHE A 30 3.34 0.80 -9.99
N GLN A 31 4.43 0.27 -9.42
CA GLN A 31 4.51 -1.04 -8.76
C GLN A 31 3.97 -2.19 -9.62
N MET A 32 4.26 -2.17 -10.92
CA MET A 32 3.81 -3.20 -11.87
C MET A 32 4.93 -3.57 -12.84
N SER A 33 4.80 -4.72 -13.50
CA SER A 33 5.75 -5.11 -14.55
C SER A 33 5.62 -4.21 -15.78
N VAL A 34 6.70 -4.03 -16.55
CA VAL A 34 6.71 -3.29 -17.82
C VAL A 34 5.56 -3.73 -18.77
N PRO A 35 5.30 -5.03 -19.01
CA PRO A 35 4.19 -5.43 -19.88
C PRO A 35 2.82 -5.02 -19.35
N ALA A 36 2.61 -5.07 -18.03
CA ALA A 36 1.36 -4.63 -17.40
C ALA A 36 1.16 -3.12 -17.53
N TYR A 37 2.23 -2.34 -17.33
CA TYR A 37 2.23 -0.89 -17.52
C TYR A 37 1.88 -0.51 -18.97
N VAL A 38 2.61 -1.05 -19.94
CA VAL A 38 2.42 -0.74 -21.36
C VAL A 38 1.01 -1.13 -21.81
N LYS A 39 0.52 -2.30 -21.39
CA LYS A 39 -0.84 -2.74 -21.70
C LYS A 39 -1.90 -1.78 -21.14
N LYS A 40 -1.74 -1.36 -19.88
CA LYS A 40 -2.68 -0.46 -19.21
C LYS A 40 -2.65 0.95 -19.81
N GLN A 41 -1.47 1.40 -20.24
CA GLN A 41 -1.28 2.65 -20.97
C GLN A 41 -1.94 2.60 -22.35
N ALA A 42 -1.75 1.51 -23.11
CA ALA A 42 -2.37 1.32 -24.42
C ALA A 42 -3.91 1.23 -24.35
N GLN A 43 -4.46 0.81 -23.21
CA GLN A 43 -5.90 0.82 -22.94
C GLN A 43 -6.45 2.22 -22.59
N GLY A 44 -5.62 3.26 -22.57
CA GLY A 44 -6.03 4.63 -22.25
C GLY A 44 -6.32 4.85 -20.76
N SER A 45 -5.81 3.98 -19.87
CA SER A 45 -6.05 4.12 -18.44
C SER A 45 -5.36 5.38 -17.91
N ARG A 46 -6.10 6.24 -17.20
CA ARG A 46 -5.50 7.31 -16.39
C ARG A 46 -4.80 6.69 -15.17
N MET A 47 -3.52 6.37 -15.33
CA MET A 47 -2.73 5.81 -14.24
C MET A 47 -2.15 6.94 -13.38
N ARG A 48 -2.33 6.83 -12.07
CA ARG A 48 -1.61 7.65 -11.08
C ARG A 48 -0.80 6.71 -10.20
N PRO A 49 0.50 7.00 -9.97
CA PRO A 49 1.30 6.16 -9.11
C PRO A 49 0.69 6.15 -7.70
N PRO A 50 0.76 5.02 -6.99
CA PRO A 50 0.33 4.97 -5.60
C PRO A 50 1.15 5.98 -4.79
N LYS A 51 0.47 6.78 -3.97
CA LYS A 51 1.12 7.81 -3.14
C LYS A 51 2.01 7.23 -2.05
N ILE A 52 1.67 6.03 -1.60
CA ILE A 52 2.40 5.30 -0.57
C ILE A 52 2.98 4.07 -1.25
N ASP A 53 4.26 3.85 -1.04
CA ASP A 53 4.94 2.67 -1.52
C ASP A 53 4.47 1.42 -0.77
N ARG A 54 4.85 0.24 -1.28
CA ARG A 54 4.43 -1.03 -0.69
C ARG A 54 4.96 -1.20 0.73
N GLU A 55 6.19 -0.76 0.98
CA GLU A 55 6.84 -0.88 2.28
C GLU A 55 6.16 0.01 3.33
N GLY A 56 5.93 1.29 3.02
CA GLY A 56 5.19 2.21 3.89
C GLY A 56 3.76 1.72 4.15
N ALA A 57 3.08 1.15 3.15
CA ALA A 57 1.76 0.56 3.34
C ALA A 57 1.76 -0.62 4.34
N PHE A 58 2.79 -1.48 4.28
CA PHE A 58 2.94 -2.57 5.25
C PHE A 58 3.25 -2.05 6.66
N GLU A 59 4.08 -1.01 6.77
CA GLU A 59 4.40 -0.42 8.07
C GLU A 59 3.16 0.19 8.73
N ILE A 60 2.39 0.97 7.98
CA ILE A 60 1.12 1.54 8.47
C ILE A 60 0.17 0.43 8.92
N ALA A 61 0.03 -0.64 8.13
CA ALA A 61 -0.82 -1.78 8.50
C ALA A 61 -0.34 -2.47 9.80
N ARG A 62 0.97 -2.59 10.00
CA ARG A 62 1.56 -3.15 11.22
C ARG A 62 1.23 -2.29 12.44
N GLN A 63 1.40 -0.98 12.34
CA GLN A 63 1.14 -0.05 13.44
C GLN A 63 -0.36 -0.02 13.78
N LEU A 64 -1.25 0.00 12.77
CA LEU A 64 -2.70 -0.08 12.98
C LEU A 64 -3.13 -1.38 13.69
N ARG A 65 -2.50 -2.51 13.36
CA ARG A 65 -2.76 -3.78 14.05
C ARG A 65 -2.36 -3.72 15.53
N ALA A 66 -1.22 -3.09 15.86
CA ALA A 66 -0.79 -2.94 17.25
C ALA A 66 -1.81 -2.10 18.05
N ILE A 67 -2.27 -0.98 17.50
CA ILE A 67 -3.31 -0.15 18.13
C ILE A 67 -4.61 -0.94 18.30
N GLY A 68 -5.05 -1.67 17.28
CA GLY A 68 -6.25 -2.50 17.36
C GLY A 68 -6.17 -3.56 18.47
N ASN A 69 -4.99 -4.15 18.68
CA ASN A 69 -4.76 -5.07 19.79
C ASN A 69 -4.84 -4.39 21.15
N ASN A 70 -4.30 -3.17 21.29
CA ASN A 70 -4.37 -2.40 22.54
C ASN A 70 -5.82 -2.00 22.85
N VAL A 71 -6.58 -1.55 21.84
CA VAL A 71 -8.01 -1.26 21.98
C VAL A 71 -8.80 -2.49 22.40
N ASN A 72 -8.55 -3.64 21.77
CA ASN A 72 -9.23 -4.89 22.13
C ASN A 72 -8.92 -5.34 23.56
N GLN A 73 -7.69 -5.11 24.04
CA GLN A 73 -7.32 -5.38 25.44
C GLN A 73 -8.10 -4.49 26.40
N MET A 74 -8.23 -3.19 26.12
CA MET A 74 -9.05 -2.28 26.94
C MET A 74 -10.52 -2.69 26.94
N THR A 75 -11.08 -3.10 25.79
CA THR A 75 -12.47 -3.57 25.71
C THR A 75 -12.69 -4.80 26.59
N LYS A 76 -11.74 -5.75 26.59
CA LYS A 76 -11.80 -6.92 27.49
C LYS A 76 -11.75 -6.52 28.96
N HIS A 77 -10.83 -5.63 29.35
CA HIS A 77 -10.74 -5.14 30.73
C HIS A 77 -12.02 -4.44 31.18
N ALA A 78 -12.60 -3.59 30.32
CA ALA A 78 -13.88 -2.93 30.60
C ALA A 78 -15.03 -3.93 30.76
N ASN A 79 -15.10 -4.95 29.89
CA ASN A 79 -16.11 -6.01 29.95
C ASN A 79 -15.96 -6.90 31.19
N GLU A 80 -14.75 -7.04 31.72
CA GLU A 80 -14.46 -7.74 32.98
C GLU A 80 -14.81 -6.91 34.23
N GLY A 81 -15.35 -5.69 34.06
CA GLY A 81 -15.68 -4.79 35.16
C GLY A 81 -14.46 -4.13 35.82
N LYS A 82 -13.27 -4.26 35.20
CA LYS A 82 -12.04 -3.62 35.67
C LYS A 82 -12.01 -2.16 35.21
N SER A 83 -11.47 -1.28 36.05
CA SER A 83 -11.23 0.11 35.69
C SER A 83 -10.24 0.17 34.51
N VAL A 84 -10.62 0.86 33.44
CA VAL A 84 -9.72 1.12 32.31
C VAL A 84 -8.82 2.29 32.69
N PRO A 85 -7.48 2.11 32.76
CA PRO A 85 -6.57 3.18 33.11
C PRO A 85 -6.67 4.31 32.07
N LYS A 86 -6.96 5.53 32.54
CA LYS A 86 -7.07 6.71 31.67
C LYS A 86 -5.77 7.00 30.90
N GLU A 87 -4.63 6.66 31.49
CA GLU A 87 -3.30 6.79 30.89
C GLU A 87 -3.13 5.91 29.64
N GLU A 88 -3.72 4.71 29.63
CA GLU A 88 -3.66 3.79 28.50
C GLU A 88 -4.49 4.30 27.30
N LEU A 89 -5.65 4.91 27.58
CA LEU A 89 -6.45 5.63 26.58
C LEU A 89 -5.70 6.83 25.99
N GLU A 90 -5.05 7.62 26.84
CA GLU A 90 -4.26 8.78 26.40
C GLU A 90 -3.06 8.36 25.52
N ASN A 91 -2.42 7.24 25.84
CA ASN A 91 -1.32 6.69 25.04
C ASN A 91 -1.79 6.22 23.66
N ILE A 92 -2.91 5.50 23.58
CA ILE A 92 -3.49 5.07 22.31
C ILE A 92 -3.89 6.27 21.44
N GLN A 93 -4.44 7.32 22.05
CA GLN A 93 -4.79 8.54 21.32
C GLN A 93 -3.55 9.26 20.77
N LYS A 94 -2.44 9.28 21.53
CA LYS A 94 -1.16 9.80 21.05
C LYS A 94 -0.60 8.98 19.89
N GLU A 95 -0.59 7.66 20.00
CA GLU A 95 -0.13 6.76 18.93
C GLU A 95 -0.96 6.95 17.66
N LEU A 96 -2.29 7.00 17.76
CA LEU A 96 -3.18 7.27 16.63
C LEU A 96 -2.86 8.62 15.94
N ASN A 97 -2.62 9.66 16.74
CA ASN A 97 -2.25 10.98 16.21
C ASN A 97 -0.89 10.96 15.50
N GLN A 98 0.09 10.20 16.01
CA GLN A 98 1.38 10.03 15.35
C GLN A 98 1.25 9.31 14.01
N ILE A 99 0.48 8.22 13.95
CA ILE A 99 0.19 7.52 12.68
C ILE A 99 -0.50 8.47 11.71
N TRP A 100 -1.47 9.26 12.18
CA TRP A 100 -2.19 10.23 11.35
C TRP A 100 -1.27 11.30 10.75
N GLN A 101 -0.30 11.79 11.53
CA GLN A 101 0.71 12.73 11.03
C GLN A 101 1.64 12.10 10.00
N GLN A 102 2.15 10.88 10.27
CA GLN A 102 2.99 10.14 9.34
C GLN A 102 2.25 9.87 8.02
N PHE A 103 1.00 9.39 8.09
CA PHE A 103 0.16 9.14 6.93
C PHE A 103 -0.10 10.39 6.09
N ASN A 104 -0.45 11.51 6.72
CA ASN A 104 -0.67 12.77 5.99
C ASN A 104 0.61 13.27 5.33
N SER A 105 1.75 13.18 6.01
CA SER A 105 3.04 13.56 5.42
C SER A 105 3.42 12.68 4.22
N ALA A 106 3.09 11.39 4.25
CA ALA A 106 3.33 10.46 3.15
C ALA A 106 2.40 10.69 1.94
N ILE A 107 1.23 11.31 2.15
CA ILE A 107 0.23 11.57 1.08
C ILE A 107 0.36 12.97 0.45
N GLN A 108 0.99 13.91 1.17
CA GLN A 108 1.19 15.29 0.75
C GLN A 108 2.49 15.54 -0.03
N LYS A 109 3.41 14.56 -0.06
CA LYS A 109 4.52 14.53 -1.02
C LYS A 109 4.06 13.94 -2.34
#